data_AF-A0A2V6CIW2-F1
#
_entry.id   AF-A0A2V6CIW2-F1
#
_cell.length_a   1.000
_cell.length_b   1.000
_cell.length_c   1.000
_cell.angle_alpha   90.00
_cell.angle_beta   90.00
_cell.angle_gamma   90.00
#
_symmetry.space_group_name_H-M   'P 1'
#
loop_
_entity.id
_entity.type
_entity.pdbx_description
1 polymer ?
#
loop_
_entity_poly.entity_id
_entity_poly.type
_entity_poly.pdbx_seq_one_letter_code
_entity_poly.pdbx_strand_id
1 'polypeptide(L)' 'MEAYHGEADNGDIRNPSSTVLNQTGRADGDGNYIYQGAVPASESGTYGFSVRVVPTHPCLMQMHELRLITWS' A
#
# COMPACT_ATOMS: atom_id res chain seq x y z
N MET A 1 3.59 3.62 -4.14
CA MET A 1 3.28 2.36 -3.43
C MET A 1 2.24 2.70 -2.37
N GLU A 2 1.35 1.77 -2.03
CA GLU A 2 0.30 2.04 -1.04
C GLU A 2 0.21 0.90 -0.04
N ALA A 3 -0.05 1.24 1.22
CA ALA A 3 -0.48 0.30 2.24
C ALA A 3 -2.02 0.30 2.30
N TYR A 4 -2.61 -0.88 2.22
CA TYR A 4 -4.04 -1.12 2.44
C TYR A 4 -4.20 -1.75 3.81
N HIS A 5 -4.99 -1.13 4.69
CA HIS A 5 -4.99 -1.51 6.10
C HIS A 5 -6.35 -1.27 6.75
N GLY A 6 -6.62 -2.00 7.82
CA GLY A 6 -7.89 -1.94 8.54
C GLY A 6 -8.03 -3.08 9.54
N GLU A 7 -9.21 -3.20 10.13
CA GLU A 7 -9.54 -4.32 11.00
C GLU A 7 -9.42 -5.63 10.22
N ALA A 8 -8.74 -6.62 10.80
CA ALA A 8 -8.64 -7.94 10.21
C ALA A 8 -9.60 -8.91 10.89
N ASP A 9 -10.41 -9.59 10.09
CA ASP A 9 -11.25 -10.70 10.53
C ASP A 9 -11.08 -11.89 9.60
N ASN A 10 -10.75 -13.05 10.18
CA ASN A 10 -10.60 -14.32 9.49
C ASN A 10 -9.71 -14.27 8.21
N GLY A 11 -8.69 -13.41 8.21
CA GLY A 11 -7.77 -13.24 7.08
C GLY A 11 -8.15 -12.12 6.09
N ASP A 12 -9.35 -11.55 6.21
CA ASP A 12 -9.82 -10.44 5.37
C ASP A 12 -9.69 -9.09 6.09
N ILE A 13 -9.34 -8.04 5.34
CA ILE A 13 -9.31 -6.66 5.86
C ILE A 13 -10.68 -6.01 5.63
N ARG A 14 -11.32 -5.57 6.72
CA ARG A 14 -12.60 -4.85 6.71
C ARG A 14 -12.42 -3.34 6.77
N ASN A 15 -13.38 -2.63 6.15
CA ASN A 15 -13.40 -1.16 6.02
C ASN A 15 -12.02 -0.55 5.72
N PRO A 16 -11.33 -1.07 4.69
CA PRO A 16 -9.93 -0.78 4.50
C PRO A 16 -9.69 0.66 4.05
N SER A 17 -8.66 1.26 4.61
CA SER A 17 -8.12 2.56 4.21
C SER A 17 -6.82 2.36 3.43
N SER A 18 -6.51 3.32 2.55
CA SER A 18 -5.27 3.32 1.79
C SER A 18 -4.40 4.51 2.18
N THR A 19 -3.15 4.22 2.53
CA THR A 19 -2.13 5.22 2.83
C THR A 19 -1.01 5.15 1.79
N VAL A 20 -0.68 6.29 1.18
CA VAL A 20 0.44 6.40 0.25
C VAL A 20 1.77 6.24 1.00
N LEU A 21 2.60 5.32 0.52
CA LEU A 21 3.98 5.16 1.00
C LEU A 21 4.90 5.96 0.08
N ASN A 22 5.72 6.83 0.69
CA ASN A 22 6.63 7.72 -0.02
C ASN A 22 7.99 7.06 -0.17
N GLN A 23 8.61 7.22 -1.34
CA GLN A 23 9.99 6.78 -1.52
C GLN A 23 10.92 7.61 -0.63
N THR A 24 11.64 6.98 0.28
CA THR A 24 12.58 7.65 1.20
C THR A 24 14.04 7.41 0.83
N GLY A 25 14.32 6.47 -0.07
CA GLY A 25 15.68 6.24 -0.54
C GLY A 25 15.80 5.11 -1.55
N ARG A 26 17.04 4.79 -1.90
CA ARG A 26 17.41 3.54 -2.55
C ARG A 26 17.89 2.58 -1.48
N ALA A 27 17.54 1.30 -1.59
CA ALA A 27 18.19 0.28 -0.78
C ALA A 27 19.60 0.03 -1.34
N ASP A 28 20.52 -0.40 -0.49
CA ASP A 28 21.89 -0.70 -0.91
C ASP A 28 21.87 -1.88 -1.90
N GLY A 29 22.23 -1.60 -3.16
CA GLY A 29 22.28 -2.58 -4.25
C GLY A 29 21.02 -2.71 -5.12
N ASP A 30 21.23 -3.07 -6.39
CA ASP A 30 20.27 -3.63 -7.36
C ASP A 30 18.94 -2.91 -7.56
N GLY A 31 18.96 -1.60 -7.82
CA GLY A 31 17.77 -0.88 -8.33
C GLY A 31 16.55 -0.90 -7.40
N ASN A 32 16.75 -1.29 -6.14
CA ASN A 32 15.71 -1.39 -5.12
C ASN A 32 15.46 -0.03 -4.47
N TYR A 33 14.21 0.22 -4.13
CA TYR A 33 13.75 1.49 -3.56
C TYR A 33 13.05 1.26 -2.23
N ILE A 34 13.34 2.12 -1.26
CA ILE A 34 12.70 2.08 0.06
C ILE A 34 11.48 3.01 0.02
N TYR A 35 10.32 2.46 0.38
CA TYR A 35 9.07 3.21 0.56
C TYR A 35 8.63 3.13 2.01
N GLN A 36 8.28 4.27 2.59
CA GLN A 36 7.88 4.38 3.99
C GLN A 36 6.64 5.27 4.14
N GLY A 37 5.85 4.98 5.17
CA GLY A 37 4.68 5.73 5.59
C GLY A 37 4.22 5.24 6.96
N ALA A 38 3.21 5.91 7.52
CA ALA A 38 2.66 5.58 8.82
C ALA A 38 1.19 5.17 8.67
N VAL A 39 0.83 4.06 9.31
CA VAL A 39 -0.55 3.57 9.37
C VAL A 39 -1.06 3.80 10.80
N PRO A 40 -2.00 4.74 11.02
CA PRO A 40 -2.53 4.98 12.36
C PRO A 40 -3.45 3.83 12.77
N ALA A 41 -3.10 3.14 13.86
CA ALA A 41 -4.00 2.19 14.51
C ALA A 41 -4.95 2.95 15.43
N SER A 42 -6.12 3.33 14.91
CA SER A 42 -7.13 4.11 15.65
C SER A 42 -7.94 3.28 16.63
N GLU A 43 -8.01 1.97 16.44
CA GLU A 43 -8.88 1.07 17.19
C GLU A 43 -8.10 -0.13 17.76
N SER A 44 -8.56 -0.66 18.89
CA SER A 44 -7.97 -1.83 19.56
C SER A 44 -8.52 -3.10 18.93
N GLY A 45 -7.66 -4.04 18.53
CA GLY A 45 -8.09 -5.30 17.92
C GLY A 45 -7.03 -5.87 16.99
N THR A 46 -7.41 -6.89 16.21
CA THR A 46 -6.55 -7.44 15.16
C THR A 46 -6.53 -6.47 13.98
N TYR A 47 -5.36 -5.99 13.61
CA TYR A 47 -5.19 -5.04 12.52
C TYR A 47 -4.38 -5.67 11.39
N GLY A 48 -4.93 -5.68 10.18
CA GLY A 48 -4.30 -6.21 8.98
C GLY A 48 -3.72 -5.10 8.12
N PHE A 49 -2.64 -5.39 7.43
CA PHE A 49 -2.13 -4.56 6.35
C PHE A 49 -1.62 -5.42 5.19
N SER A 50 -1.74 -4.91 3.98
CA SER A 50 -1.09 -5.44 2.78
C SER A 50 -0.57 -4.29 1.92
N VAL A 51 0.48 -4.53 1.15
CA VAL A 51 1.15 -3.51 0.36
C VAL A 51 0.95 -3.79 -1.12
N ARG A 52 0.60 -2.75 -1.88
CA ARG A 52 0.46 -2.84 -3.33
C ARG A 52 1.33 -1.81 -4.05
N VAL A 53 1.80 -2.20 -5.23
CA VAL A 53 2.37 -1.28 -6.20
C VAL A 53 1.22 -0.74 -7.05
N VAL A 54 1.04 0.58 -7.06
CA VAL A 54 0.10 1.26 -7.96
C VAL A 54 0.90 1.86 -9.11
N PRO A 55 0.74 1.36 -10.34
CA PRO A 55 1.40 1.97 -11.47
C PRO A 55 0.79 3.34 -11.75
N THR A 56 1.64 4.32 -12.03
CA THR A 56 1.22 5.68 -12.41
C THR A 56 1.79 5.98 -13.79
N HIS A 57 0.97 6.57 -14.66
CA HIS A 57 1.40 7.05 -15.97
C HIS A 57 0.94 8.51 -16.12
N PRO A 58 1.74 9.42 -16.70
CA PRO A 58 1.39 10.84 -16.81
C PRO A 58 0.06 11.12 -17.52
N CYS A 59 -0.35 10.24 -18.44
CA CYS A 59 -1.62 10.33 -19.17
C CYS A 59 -2.74 9.48 -18.55
N LEU A 60 -2.54 8.90 -17.36
CA LEU A 60 -3.54 8.06 -16.72
C LEU A 60 -4.65 8.92 -16.14
N MET A 61 -5.86 8.81 -16.69
CA MET A 61 -7.00 9.62 -16.24
C MET A 61 -7.64 9.05 -14.97
N GLN A 62 -7.49 7.74 -14.70
CA GLN A 62 -8.00 7.08 -13.50
C GLN A 62 -7.02 6.01 -12.96
N MET A 63 -6.70 6.05 -11.67
CA MET A 63 -5.72 5.14 -11.03
C MET A 63 -6.08 3.64 -11.11
N HIS A 64 -7.35 3.28 -11.35
CA HIS A 64 -7.82 1.90 -11.43
C HIS A 64 -7.80 1.31 -12.86
N GLU A 65 -7.42 2.09 -13.87
CA GLU A 65 -7.51 1.71 -15.29
C GLU A 65 -6.50 0.61 -15.68
N LEU A 66 -5.35 0.55 -14.99
CA LEU A 66 -4.23 -0.31 -15.38
C LEU A 66 -4.34 -1.77 -14.94
N ARG A 67 -5.27 -2.12 -14.03
CA ARG A 67 -5.49 -3.50 -13.51
C ARG A 67 -4.22 -4.28 -13.07
N LEU A 68 -3.14 -3.57 -12.76
CA LEU A 68 -1.81 -4.11 -12.46
C LEU A 68 -1.50 -4.06 -10.96
N ILE A 69 -2.48 -4.44 -10.13
CA ILE A 69 -2.30 -4.54 -8.69
C ILE A 69 -1.69 -5.90 -8.37
N THR A 70 -0.44 -5.91 -7.91
CA THR A 70 0.17 -7.09 -7.28
C THR A 70 0.15 -6.92 -5.76
N TRP A 71 -0.18 -8.00 -5.06
CA TRP A 71 -0.18 -8.10 -3.61
C TRP A 71 1.07 -8.85 -3.14
N SER A 72 1.53 -8.56 -1.92
CA SER A 72 2.55 -9.32 -1.20
C SER A 72 2.17 -9.44 0.27
#